data_AF-A0A6G4EDV7-F1
#
_entry.id   AF-A0A6G4EDV7-F1
#
_cell.length_a   1.000
_cell.length_b   1.000
_cell.length_c   1.000
_cell.angle_alpha   90.00
_cell.angle_beta   90.00
_cell.angle_gamma   90.00
#
_symmetry.space_group_name_H-M   'P 1'
#
loop_
_entity.id
_entity.type
_entity.pdbx_description
1 polymer ?
#
loop_
_entity_poly.entity_id
_entity_poly.type
_entity_poly.pdbx_seq_one_letter_code
_entity_poly.pdbx_strand_id
1 'polypeptide(L)'
;MNYNESYENNSKDWPIYKENSAEWLKEKSLLYDREVTCPVCGNIFKAKSIKTSSYRILRKDSDLFIRYSVINPYFYDVWVCNECGYAAMKRDFNKIRSFQINSVKEKITPTWIPKVYPEVYNIDIAIERFKLSLLNYVVIESPYSKKGFNSLKLAWMYRLKDDYEKEKLFLNEALESLKEAYSSEDFPIYGMDRYTAMYLIAELMRKAGNTEESLRWFSNVITCPGISSRLKNLARDQKDLIKEEINEIDFTPIDPTPMEINEIDNTKPQKGFLSRFLNKIKIL
;
A
#
# COMPACT_ATOMS: atom_id res chain seq x y z
N MET A 1 -12.48 1.57 21.27
CA MET A 1 -11.05 1.90 21.13
C MET A 1 -10.88 2.69 19.83
N ASN A 2 -10.35 3.91 19.89
CA ASN A 2 -10.02 4.67 18.69
C ASN A 2 -9.04 3.87 17.81
N TYR A 3 -9.16 3.96 16.48
CA TYR A 3 -8.23 3.36 15.51
C TYR A 3 -6.75 3.51 15.92
N ASN A 4 -6.42 4.62 16.59
CA ASN A 4 -5.08 4.99 17.03
C ASN A 4 -4.56 4.26 18.29
N GLU A 5 -5.40 3.64 19.13
CA GLU A 5 -5.00 3.10 20.45
C GLU A 5 -4.60 1.62 20.45
N SER A 6 -4.75 0.91 19.32
CA SER A 6 -4.47 -0.54 19.23
C SER A 6 -3.09 -0.90 18.69
N TYR A 7 -2.24 0.09 18.37
CA TYR A 7 -0.95 -0.17 17.75
C TYR A 7 0.16 -0.27 18.80
N GLU A 8 0.48 -1.52 19.17
CA GLU A 8 1.82 -1.88 19.65
C GLU A 8 2.87 -1.20 18.75
N ASN A 9 3.96 -0.71 19.35
CA ASN A 9 5.02 0.06 18.69
C ASN A 9 5.69 -0.77 17.58
N ASN A 10 5.16 -0.71 16.34
CA ASN A 10 5.47 -1.63 15.24
C ASN A 10 6.90 -1.44 14.74
N SER A 11 7.44 -0.23 14.87
CA SER A 11 8.80 0.10 14.45
C SER A 11 9.85 -0.72 15.20
N LYS A 12 9.53 -1.20 16.41
CA LYS A 12 10.41 -2.09 17.19
C LYS A 12 10.53 -3.50 16.58
N ASP A 13 9.56 -3.94 15.78
CA ASP A 13 9.58 -5.26 15.14
C ASP A 13 10.53 -5.32 13.95
N TRP A 14 10.88 -4.16 13.36
CA TRP A 14 11.74 -4.06 12.18
C TRP A 14 12.88 -3.05 12.38
N PRO A 15 13.80 -3.30 13.34
CA PRO A 15 14.92 -2.41 13.58
C PRO A 15 15.87 -2.38 12.37
N ILE A 16 16.53 -1.25 12.18
CA ILE A 16 17.57 -1.12 11.17
C ILE A 16 18.83 -1.83 11.69
N TYR A 17 19.13 -2.99 11.13
CA TYR A 17 20.31 -3.75 11.49
C TYR A 17 21.59 -3.11 10.94
N LYS A 18 22.61 -3.00 11.79
CA LYS A 18 23.96 -2.62 11.36
C LYS A 18 24.51 -3.70 10.40
N GLU A 19 25.12 -3.27 9.31
CA GLU A 19 25.75 -4.19 8.35
C GLU A 19 26.75 -5.12 9.06
N ASN A 20 26.73 -6.40 8.70
CA ASN A 20 27.52 -7.48 9.31
C ASN A 20 27.23 -7.80 10.79
N SER A 21 26.14 -7.27 11.39
CA SER A 21 25.61 -7.80 12.66
C SER A 21 25.07 -9.23 12.52
N ALA A 22 24.89 -9.93 13.64
CA ALA A 22 24.36 -11.29 13.65
C ALA A 22 22.96 -11.37 13.01
N GLU A 23 22.11 -10.39 13.30
CA GLU A 23 20.76 -10.24 12.77
C GLU A 23 20.79 -9.96 11.27
N TRP A 24 21.68 -9.06 10.81
CA TRP A 24 21.86 -8.77 9.39
C TRP A 24 22.34 -10.00 8.61
N LEU A 25 23.31 -10.74 9.15
CA LEU A 25 23.82 -11.97 8.53
C LEU A 25 22.73 -13.05 8.46
N LYS A 26 21.92 -13.15 9.52
CA LYS A 26 20.76 -14.03 9.56
C LYS A 26 19.77 -13.66 8.45
N GLU A 27 19.35 -12.41 8.32
CA GLU A 27 18.44 -11.99 7.24
C GLU A 27 19.05 -12.20 5.85
N LYS A 28 20.31 -11.80 5.64
CA LYS A 28 21.03 -12.01 4.38
C LYS A 28 21.05 -13.48 3.97
N SER A 29 21.21 -14.41 4.92
CA SER A 29 21.19 -15.85 4.65
C SER A 29 19.85 -16.36 4.09
N LEU A 30 18.76 -15.62 4.31
CA LEU A 30 17.41 -15.93 3.81
C LEU A 30 17.16 -15.39 2.40
N LEU A 31 18.10 -14.62 1.86
CA LEU A 31 18.03 -14.00 0.54
C LEU A 31 18.85 -14.78 -0.48
N TYR A 32 18.53 -14.56 -1.75
CA TYR A 32 19.33 -14.96 -2.89
C TYR A 32 19.18 -13.94 -4.02
N ASP A 33 20.14 -13.94 -4.94
CA ASP A 33 20.08 -13.13 -6.14
C ASP A 33 19.24 -13.82 -7.21
N ARG A 34 18.28 -13.09 -7.76
CA ARG A 34 17.57 -13.47 -8.98
C ARG A 34 18.04 -12.58 -10.11
N GLU A 35 18.46 -13.18 -11.21
CA GLU A 35 18.73 -12.44 -12.44
C GLU A 35 17.41 -11.94 -13.05
N VAL A 36 17.39 -10.66 -13.42
CA VAL A 36 16.23 -9.97 -13.99
C VAL A 36 16.70 -9.14 -15.18
N THR A 37 16.05 -9.33 -16.32
CA THR A 37 16.25 -8.48 -17.51
C THR A 37 15.22 -7.35 -17.48
N CYS A 38 15.67 -6.11 -17.57
CA CYS A 38 14.79 -4.95 -17.63
C CYS A 38 14.04 -4.91 -18.97
N PRO A 39 12.69 -4.90 -19.00
CA PRO A 39 11.93 -4.86 -20.25
C PRO A 39 11.99 -3.49 -20.95
N VAL A 40 12.50 -2.44 -20.29
CA VAL A 40 12.58 -1.09 -20.85
C VAL A 40 13.90 -0.86 -21.62
N CYS A 41 15.03 -1.23 -21.03
CA CYS A 41 16.36 -0.97 -21.59
C CYS A 41 17.18 -2.24 -21.89
N GLY A 42 16.70 -3.42 -21.53
CA GLY A 42 17.42 -4.68 -21.73
C GLY A 42 18.54 -4.96 -20.71
N ASN A 43 18.84 -4.04 -19.80
CA ASN A 43 19.87 -4.25 -18.78
C ASN A 43 19.55 -5.47 -17.90
N ILE A 44 20.55 -6.32 -17.68
CA ILE A 44 20.47 -7.51 -16.83
C ILE A 44 21.04 -7.15 -15.46
N PHE A 45 20.27 -7.36 -14.40
CA PHE A 45 20.69 -7.06 -13.03
C PHE A 45 20.25 -8.14 -12.04
N LYS A 46 20.89 -8.15 -10.87
CA LYS A 46 20.55 -9.06 -9.78
C LYS A 46 19.59 -8.37 -8.81
N ALA A 47 18.41 -8.94 -8.62
CA ALA A 47 17.42 -8.49 -7.67
C ALA A 47 17.33 -9.43 -6.46
N LYS A 48 17.32 -8.87 -5.25
CA LYS A 48 17.18 -9.64 -4.01
C LYS A 48 15.80 -10.32 -3.94
N SER A 49 15.81 -11.61 -3.63
CA SER A 49 14.63 -12.45 -3.49
C SER A 49 14.72 -13.31 -2.24
N ILE A 50 13.57 -13.57 -1.62
CA ILE A 50 13.48 -14.34 -0.38
C ILE A 50 13.30 -15.82 -0.71
N LYS A 51 14.03 -16.68 0.00
CA LYS A 51 13.86 -18.14 -0.06
C LYS A 51 12.47 -18.52 0.46
N THR A 52 11.74 -19.35 -0.29
CA THR A 52 10.37 -19.76 0.05
C THR A 52 10.27 -20.45 1.42
N SER A 53 11.32 -21.14 1.85
CA SER A 53 11.42 -21.77 3.17
C SER A 53 11.37 -20.77 4.34
N SER A 54 11.65 -19.49 4.09
CA SER A 54 11.80 -18.44 5.11
C SER A 54 10.48 -17.76 5.48
N TYR A 55 9.41 -17.96 4.72
CA TYR A 55 8.11 -17.37 5.02
C TYR A 55 7.53 -18.00 6.30
N ARG A 56 7.25 -17.17 7.31
CA ARG A 56 6.56 -17.56 8.55
C ARG A 56 5.51 -16.51 8.86
N ILE A 57 4.24 -16.87 8.67
CA ILE A 57 3.10 -15.98 8.93
C ILE A 57 2.92 -15.90 10.44
N LEU A 58 2.90 -14.68 10.96
CA LEU A 58 2.60 -14.37 12.36
C LEU A 58 1.10 -14.15 12.55
N ARG A 59 0.52 -13.20 11.81
CA ARG A 59 -0.90 -12.87 11.83
C ARG A 59 -1.31 -12.20 10.52
N LYS A 60 -2.62 -12.00 10.34
CA LYS A 60 -3.20 -11.26 9.22
C LYS A 60 -4.11 -10.17 9.77
N ASP A 61 -3.83 -8.92 9.41
CA ASP A 61 -4.66 -7.77 9.80
C ASP A 61 -5.95 -7.75 8.96
N SER A 62 -6.93 -6.96 9.40
CA SER A 62 -8.28 -6.88 8.81
C SER A 62 -8.27 -6.44 7.34
N ASP A 63 -7.32 -5.59 6.94
CA ASP A 63 -7.10 -5.10 5.57
C ASP A 63 -6.23 -6.04 4.72
N LEU A 64 -6.16 -7.30 5.13
CA LEU A 64 -5.43 -8.38 4.48
C LEU A 64 -3.90 -8.27 4.52
N PHE A 65 -3.34 -7.33 5.30
CA PHE A 65 -1.90 -7.26 5.54
C PHE A 65 -1.41 -8.51 6.28
N ILE A 66 -0.44 -9.23 5.71
CA ILE A 66 0.14 -10.41 6.36
C ILE A 66 1.40 -9.98 7.12
N ARG A 67 1.42 -10.19 8.43
CA ARG A 67 2.62 -9.96 9.25
C ARG A 67 3.45 -11.23 9.29
N TYR A 68 4.76 -11.09 9.12
CA TYR A 68 5.72 -12.19 9.11
C TYR A 68 6.66 -12.07 10.31
N SER A 69 7.07 -13.20 10.88
CA SER A 69 7.90 -13.22 12.11
C SER A 69 9.41 -13.33 11.87
N VAL A 70 9.83 -13.64 10.64
CA VAL A 70 11.24 -13.96 10.33
C VAL A 70 11.86 -12.95 9.38
N ILE A 71 11.20 -12.67 8.26
CA ILE A 71 11.64 -11.70 7.26
C ILE A 71 10.41 -11.09 6.61
N ASN A 72 10.44 -9.79 6.34
CA ASN A 72 9.33 -9.08 5.73
C ASN A 72 9.40 -9.15 4.19
N PRO A 73 8.50 -9.87 3.50
CA PRO A 73 8.57 -10.01 2.05
C PRO A 73 8.25 -8.73 1.29
N TYR A 74 7.50 -7.82 1.89
CA TYR A 74 7.14 -6.55 1.26
C TYR A 74 8.36 -5.67 1.04
N PHE A 75 9.40 -5.78 1.88
CA PHE A 75 10.63 -4.98 1.72
C PHE A 75 11.34 -5.25 0.40
N TYR A 76 11.15 -6.45 -0.15
CA TYR A 76 11.82 -6.89 -1.37
C TYR A 76 10.90 -6.87 -2.57
N ASP A 77 9.64 -6.48 -2.46
CA ASP A 77 8.59 -6.72 -3.47
C ASP A 77 8.65 -5.82 -4.71
N VAL A 78 9.52 -4.80 -4.70
CA VAL A 78 9.75 -3.92 -5.84
C VAL A 78 11.11 -4.19 -6.47
N TRP A 79 11.13 -4.38 -7.78
CA TRP A 79 12.34 -4.36 -8.59
C TRP A 79 12.56 -2.97 -9.18
N VAL A 80 13.82 -2.54 -9.20
CA VAL A 80 14.25 -1.24 -9.73
C VAL A 80 15.42 -1.51 -10.68
N CYS A 81 15.28 -1.09 -11.94
CA CYS A 81 16.37 -1.12 -12.90
C CYS A 81 17.27 0.08 -12.67
N ASN A 82 18.52 -0.16 -12.27
CA ASN A 82 19.44 0.93 -11.95
C ASN A 82 19.90 1.74 -13.17
N GLU A 83 19.77 1.17 -14.37
CA GLU A 83 20.15 1.82 -15.63
C GLU A 83 19.14 2.89 -16.10
N CYS A 84 17.82 2.62 -15.99
CA CYS A 84 16.79 3.47 -16.59
C CYS A 84 15.72 3.97 -15.61
N GLY A 85 15.82 3.62 -14.33
CA GLY A 85 14.85 4.05 -13.31
C GLY A 85 13.48 3.37 -13.37
N TYR A 86 13.30 2.41 -14.29
CA TYR A 86 12.08 1.61 -14.32
C TYR A 86 11.93 0.82 -13.02
N ALA A 87 10.84 1.05 -12.31
CA ALA A 87 10.51 0.38 -11.07
C ALA A 87 9.07 -0.15 -11.10
N ALA A 88 8.88 -1.37 -10.62
CA ALA A 88 7.56 -1.98 -10.48
C ALA A 88 7.60 -3.12 -9.46
N MET A 89 6.45 -3.46 -8.88
CA MET A 89 6.30 -4.69 -8.09
C MET A 89 6.68 -5.91 -8.93
N LYS A 90 7.30 -6.94 -8.33
CA LYS A 90 7.82 -8.12 -9.05
C LYS A 90 6.80 -8.75 -10.00
N ARG A 91 5.55 -8.84 -9.55
CA ARG A 91 4.42 -9.41 -10.30
C ARG A 91 4.11 -8.66 -11.61
N ASP A 92 4.40 -7.37 -11.65
CA ASP A 92 4.05 -6.47 -12.74
C ASP A 92 5.24 -6.05 -13.59
N PHE A 93 6.46 -6.31 -13.13
CA PHE A 93 7.69 -5.78 -13.73
C PHE A 93 7.81 -6.11 -15.22
N ASN A 94 7.51 -7.35 -15.63
CA ASN A 94 7.57 -7.75 -17.03
C ASN A 94 6.26 -7.47 -17.81
N LYS A 95 5.24 -6.87 -17.17
CA LYS A 95 3.92 -6.61 -17.75
C LYS A 95 3.80 -5.15 -18.20
N ILE A 96 4.62 -4.78 -19.18
CA ILE A 96 4.68 -3.43 -19.75
C ILE A 96 4.55 -3.48 -21.28
N ARG A 97 3.81 -2.54 -21.87
CA ARG A 97 3.59 -2.44 -23.33
C ARG A 97 4.57 -1.46 -23.98
N SER A 98 4.74 -1.52 -25.30
CA SER A 98 5.70 -0.68 -26.04
C SER A 98 5.52 0.83 -25.79
N PHE A 99 4.29 1.34 -25.78
CA PHE A 99 4.03 2.77 -25.50
C PHE A 99 4.38 3.16 -24.05
N GLN A 100 4.24 2.23 -23.11
CA GLN A 100 4.61 2.42 -21.71
C GLN A 100 6.14 2.42 -21.55
N ILE A 101 6.85 1.57 -22.29
CA ILE A 101 8.32 1.59 -22.36
C ILE A 101 8.81 2.97 -22.83
N ASN A 102 8.20 3.53 -23.89
CA ASN A 102 8.53 4.87 -24.36
C ASN A 102 8.26 5.93 -23.29
N SER A 103 7.13 5.84 -22.59
CA SER A 103 6.80 6.75 -21.49
C SER A 103 7.86 6.74 -20.37
N VAL A 104 8.41 5.57 -20.02
CA VAL A 104 9.53 5.48 -19.06
C VAL A 104 10.77 6.16 -19.61
N LYS A 105 11.16 5.86 -20.86
CA LYS A 105 12.35 6.43 -21.50
C LYS A 105 12.29 7.96 -21.62
N GLU A 106 11.11 8.51 -21.84
CA GLU A 106 10.91 9.95 -22.02
C GLU A 106 10.75 10.70 -20.70
N LYS A 107 10.08 10.11 -19.70
CA LYS A 107 9.64 10.83 -18.50
C LYS A 107 10.37 10.41 -17.20
N ILE A 108 10.94 9.22 -17.15
CA ILE A 108 11.66 8.69 -15.97
C ILE A 108 13.16 8.68 -16.20
N THR A 109 13.62 8.00 -17.25
CA THR A 109 15.06 7.79 -17.51
C THR A 109 15.89 9.09 -17.49
N PRO A 110 15.44 10.23 -18.07
CA PRO A 110 16.27 11.43 -18.15
C PRO A 110 16.54 12.09 -16.78
N THR A 111 15.69 11.83 -15.79
CA THR A 111 15.84 12.37 -14.43
C THR A 111 16.32 11.31 -13.44
N TRP A 112 16.54 10.08 -13.90
CA TRP A 112 16.96 8.97 -13.05
C TRP A 112 18.42 9.12 -12.66
N ILE A 113 18.68 8.97 -11.36
CA ILE A 113 20.03 8.91 -10.80
C ILE A 113 20.21 7.49 -10.26
N PRO A 114 21.17 6.71 -10.78
CA PRO A 114 21.45 5.36 -10.29
C PRO A 114 21.71 5.34 -8.78
N LYS A 115 21.15 4.33 -8.10
CA LYS A 115 21.28 4.11 -6.66
C LYS A 115 21.90 2.76 -6.35
N VAL A 116 22.73 2.73 -5.31
CA VAL A 116 23.26 1.48 -4.76
C VAL A 116 22.45 1.15 -3.51
N TYR A 117 21.83 -0.02 -3.50
CA TYR A 117 21.09 -0.51 -2.33
C TYR A 117 21.94 -1.56 -1.59
N PRO A 118 21.84 -1.64 -0.25
CA PRO A 118 22.51 -2.67 0.53
C PRO A 118 21.97 -4.08 0.22
N GLU A 119 22.67 -5.11 0.70
CA GLU A 119 22.25 -6.51 0.48
C GLU A 119 20.94 -6.88 1.20
N VAL A 120 20.66 -6.23 2.33
CA VAL A 120 19.48 -6.42 3.18
C VAL A 120 18.71 -5.10 3.21
N TYR A 121 17.41 -5.16 2.91
CA TYR A 121 16.56 -3.98 2.86
C TYR A 121 15.83 -3.78 4.19
N ASN A 122 15.76 -2.51 4.61
CA ASN A 122 14.96 -2.08 5.74
C ASN A 122 13.65 -1.41 5.26
N ILE A 123 12.84 -0.98 6.21
CA ILE A 123 11.55 -0.32 5.97
C ILE A 123 11.66 0.96 5.13
N ASP A 124 12.72 1.75 5.32
CA ASP A 124 12.91 3.01 4.58
C ASP A 124 13.23 2.75 3.11
N ILE A 125 14.08 1.76 2.84
CA ILE A 125 14.37 1.29 1.48
C ILE A 125 13.10 0.75 0.83
N ALA A 126 12.27 0.00 1.56
CA ALA A 126 11.00 -0.51 1.06
C ALA A 126 10.06 0.64 0.65
N ILE A 127 9.88 1.63 1.54
CA ILE A 127 9.06 2.83 1.29
C ILE A 127 9.56 3.57 0.05
N GLU A 128 10.87 3.83 -0.06
CA GLU A 128 11.45 4.50 -1.22
C GLU A 128 11.12 3.73 -2.52
N ARG A 129 11.35 2.42 -2.53
CA ARG A 129 11.14 1.60 -3.73
C ARG A 129 9.66 1.52 -4.12
N PHE A 130 8.74 1.43 -3.15
CA PHE A 130 7.31 1.51 -3.43
C PHE A 130 6.89 2.88 -4.00
N LYS A 131 7.50 3.99 -3.55
CA LYS A 131 7.29 5.31 -4.16
C LYS A 131 7.78 5.35 -5.61
N LEU A 132 8.96 4.80 -5.89
CA LEU A 132 9.50 4.69 -7.25
C LEU A 132 8.57 3.87 -8.16
N SER A 133 8.06 2.74 -7.66
CA SER A 133 7.09 1.90 -8.36
C SER A 133 5.77 2.64 -8.62
N LEU A 134 5.24 3.37 -7.64
CA LEU A 134 4.01 4.17 -7.81
C LEU A 134 4.18 5.26 -8.86
N LEU A 135 5.29 5.99 -8.81
CA LEU A 135 5.63 7.02 -9.81
C LEU A 135 5.65 6.43 -11.22
N ASN A 136 6.31 5.28 -11.40
CA ASN A 136 6.33 4.57 -12.67
C ASN A 136 4.92 4.16 -13.11
N TYR A 137 4.09 3.60 -12.22
CA TYR A 137 2.70 3.24 -12.54
C TYR A 137 1.84 4.44 -12.96
N VAL A 138 2.06 5.62 -12.40
CA VAL A 138 1.38 6.84 -12.83
C VAL A 138 1.87 7.29 -14.20
N VAL A 139 3.19 7.34 -14.42
CA VAL A 139 3.79 7.79 -15.68
C VAL A 139 3.41 6.89 -16.86
N ILE A 140 3.33 5.57 -16.65
CA ILE A 140 2.96 4.61 -17.69
C ILE A 140 1.45 4.38 -17.77
N GLU A 141 0.66 5.13 -17.01
CA GLU A 141 -0.80 5.02 -16.97
C GLU A 141 -1.27 3.57 -16.73
N SER A 142 -0.66 2.92 -15.73
CA SER A 142 -1.04 1.56 -15.35
C SER A 142 -2.50 1.49 -14.89
N PRO A 143 -3.12 0.28 -14.99
CA PRO A 143 -4.44 0.02 -14.43
C PRO A 143 -4.55 0.48 -12.97
N TYR A 144 -5.76 0.90 -12.58
CA TYR A 144 -6.07 1.37 -11.23
C TYR A 144 -5.74 0.33 -10.17
N SER A 145 -5.95 -0.96 -10.46
CA SER A 145 -5.58 -2.04 -9.55
C SER A 145 -4.11 -2.02 -9.18
N LYS A 146 -3.20 -1.87 -10.16
CA LYS A 146 -1.75 -1.81 -9.88
C LYS A 146 -1.38 -0.64 -8.97
N LYS A 147 -1.98 0.54 -9.23
CA LYS A 147 -1.79 1.74 -8.41
C LYS A 147 -2.34 1.53 -7.00
N GLY A 148 -3.55 0.99 -6.89
CA GLY A 148 -4.22 0.69 -5.62
C GLY A 148 -3.46 -0.28 -4.73
N PHE A 149 -2.98 -1.41 -5.28
CA PHE A 149 -2.16 -2.36 -4.49
C PHE A 149 -0.79 -1.82 -4.11
N ASN A 150 -0.18 -0.99 -4.97
CA ASN A 150 1.07 -0.32 -4.61
C ASN A 150 0.85 0.62 -3.42
N SER A 151 -0.19 1.46 -3.49
CA SER A 151 -0.55 2.38 -2.42
C SER A 151 -0.92 1.64 -1.13
N LEU A 152 -1.65 0.54 -1.21
CA LEU A 152 -2.01 -0.28 -0.05
C LEU A 152 -0.76 -0.84 0.66
N LYS A 153 0.20 -1.38 -0.10
CA LYS A 153 1.46 -1.87 0.46
C LYS A 153 2.30 -0.74 1.05
N LEU A 154 2.29 0.43 0.42
CA LEU A 154 2.98 1.61 0.93
C LEU A 154 2.35 2.08 2.26
N ALA A 155 1.02 2.03 2.39
CA ALA A 155 0.33 2.28 3.66
C ALA A 155 0.76 1.29 4.74
N TRP A 156 0.85 -0.01 4.42
CA TRP A 156 1.36 -1.02 5.36
C TRP A 156 2.79 -0.75 5.80
N MET A 157 3.66 -0.26 4.90
CA MET A 157 5.03 0.12 5.28
C MET A 157 5.03 1.32 6.24
N TYR A 158 4.15 2.31 6.04
CA TYR A 158 4.04 3.41 7.00
C TYR A 158 3.43 3.00 8.33
N ARG A 159 2.49 2.05 8.34
CA ARG A 159 1.99 1.40 9.57
C ARG A 159 3.12 0.76 10.36
N LEU A 160 3.98 0.01 9.68
CA LEU A 160 5.16 -0.60 10.31
C LEU A 160 6.17 0.44 10.82
N LYS A 161 6.14 1.66 10.30
CA LYS A 161 6.98 2.78 10.73
C LYS A 161 6.32 3.64 11.81
N ASP A 162 5.11 3.28 12.25
CA ASP A 162 4.28 4.07 13.16
C ASP A 162 4.00 5.51 12.63
N ASP A 163 4.00 5.70 11.30
CA ASP A 163 3.69 6.97 10.63
C ASP A 163 2.25 6.97 10.13
N TYR A 164 1.31 7.11 11.08
CA TYR A 164 -0.13 6.95 10.84
C TYR A 164 -0.72 8.00 9.90
N GLU A 165 -0.13 9.20 9.85
CA GLU A 165 -0.55 10.24 8.90
C GLU A 165 -0.26 9.82 7.47
N LYS A 166 0.94 9.31 7.19
CA LYS A 166 1.27 8.79 5.85
C LYS A 166 0.56 7.47 5.57
N GLU A 167 0.35 6.63 6.56
CA GLU A 167 -0.51 5.44 6.41
C GLU A 167 -1.90 5.87 5.92
N LYS A 168 -2.57 6.79 6.60
CA LYS A 168 -3.91 7.27 6.24
C LYS A 168 -3.93 7.90 4.85
N LEU A 169 -2.90 8.66 4.49
CA LEU A 169 -2.75 9.19 3.13
C LEU A 169 -2.77 8.07 2.08
N PHE A 170 -1.92 7.05 2.24
CA PHE A 170 -1.83 5.98 1.24
C PHE A 170 -2.99 4.98 1.30
N LEU A 171 -3.68 4.83 2.44
CA LEU A 171 -4.95 4.10 2.52
C LEU A 171 -6.03 4.76 1.68
N ASN A 172 -6.13 6.10 1.71
CA ASN A 172 -7.10 6.84 0.89
C ASN A 172 -6.77 6.72 -0.62
N GLU A 173 -5.50 6.86 -1.00
CA GLU A 173 -5.07 6.67 -2.40
C GLU A 173 -5.34 5.23 -2.89
N ALA A 174 -5.14 4.23 -2.01
CA ALA A 174 -5.47 2.84 -2.30
C ALA A 174 -6.98 2.65 -2.46
N LEU A 175 -7.78 3.22 -1.56
CA LEU A 175 -9.23 3.14 -1.59
C LEU A 175 -9.80 3.73 -2.89
N GLU A 176 -9.42 4.95 -3.25
CA GLU A 176 -9.86 5.60 -4.49
C GLU A 176 -9.52 4.74 -5.72
N SER A 177 -8.27 4.32 -5.83
CA SER A 177 -7.82 3.48 -6.95
C SER A 177 -8.54 2.13 -6.99
N LEU A 178 -8.79 1.49 -5.85
CA LEU A 178 -9.47 0.20 -5.82
C LEU A 178 -10.97 0.31 -6.10
N LYS A 179 -11.63 1.42 -5.74
CA LYS A 179 -13.02 1.70 -6.16
C LYS A 179 -13.12 1.81 -7.69
N GLU A 180 -12.20 2.55 -8.30
CA GLU A 180 -12.14 2.66 -9.77
C GLU A 180 -11.81 1.32 -10.43
N ALA A 181 -10.87 0.55 -9.88
CA ALA A 181 -10.56 -0.77 -10.40
C ALA A 181 -11.78 -1.70 -10.31
N TYR A 182 -12.52 -1.66 -9.20
CA TYR A 182 -13.70 -2.51 -8.98
C TYR A 182 -14.83 -2.24 -9.98
N SER A 183 -15.00 -0.98 -10.41
CA SER A 183 -16.04 -0.58 -11.35
C SER A 183 -15.63 -0.76 -12.81
N SER A 184 -14.33 -0.64 -13.13
CA SER A 184 -13.84 -0.53 -14.52
C SER A 184 -12.95 -1.68 -15.00
N GLU A 185 -12.39 -2.52 -14.11
CA GLU A 185 -11.51 -3.63 -14.48
C GLU A 185 -12.19 -5.00 -14.34
N ASP A 186 -11.71 -5.96 -15.15
CA ASP A 186 -12.17 -7.34 -15.09
C ASP A 186 -11.59 -8.09 -13.88
N PHE A 187 -12.40 -8.99 -13.33
CA PHE A 187 -11.97 -9.90 -12.28
C PHE A 187 -11.29 -11.16 -12.86
N PRO A 188 -10.27 -11.72 -12.16
CA PRO A 188 -9.80 -11.36 -10.82
C PRO A 188 -8.85 -10.16 -10.79
N ILE A 189 -9.11 -9.21 -9.89
CA ILE A 189 -8.26 -8.04 -9.68
C ILE A 189 -7.11 -8.42 -8.74
N TYR A 190 -5.88 -8.41 -9.26
CA TYR A 190 -4.66 -8.73 -8.50
C TYR A 190 -4.69 -10.10 -7.77
N GLY A 191 -5.47 -11.04 -8.31
CA GLY A 191 -5.67 -12.38 -7.78
C GLY A 191 -6.83 -12.51 -6.79
N MET A 192 -7.63 -11.46 -6.60
CA MET A 192 -8.84 -11.49 -5.78
C MET A 192 -10.08 -11.56 -6.64
N ASP A 193 -11.04 -12.37 -6.21
CA ASP A 193 -12.40 -12.34 -6.74
C ASP A 193 -13.13 -11.04 -6.37
N ARG A 194 -14.30 -10.82 -6.99
CA ARG A 194 -15.14 -9.64 -6.78
C ARG A 194 -15.51 -9.43 -5.32
N TYR A 195 -15.83 -10.47 -4.59
CA TYR A 195 -16.32 -10.37 -3.22
C TYR A 195 -15.19 -10.07 -2.24
N THR A 196 -14.02 -10.67 -2.44
CA THR A 196 -12.83 -10.38 -1.65
C THR A 196 -12.37 -8.93 -1.87
N ALA A 197 -12.42 -8.43 -3.12
CA ALA A 197 -12.15 -7.02 -3.41
C ALA A 197 -13.18 -6.08 -2.75
N MET A 198 -14.46 -6.45 -2.78
CA MET A 198 -15.52 -5.69 -2.13
C MET A 198 -15.32 -5.59 -0.60
N TYR A 199 -14.95 -6.70 0.05
CA TYR A 199 -14.59 -6.70 1.47
C TYR A 199 -13.39 -5.78 1.75
N LEU A 200 -12.32 -5.88 0.95
CA LEU A 200 -11.13 -5.06 1.15
C LEU A 200 -11.48 -3.57 1.03
N ILE A 201 -12.25 -3.18 0.00
CA ILE A 201 -12.69 -1.79 -0.18
C ILE A 201 -13.49 -1.32 1.03
N ALA A 202 -14.41 -2.13 1.55
CA ALA A 202 -15.18 -1.81 2.75
C ALA A 202 -14.29 -1.60 3.98
N GLU A 203 -13.27 -2.43 4.18
CA GLU A 203 -12.33 -2.29 5.30
C GLU A 203 -11.45 -1.04 5.13
N LEU A 204 -10.99 -0.73 3.92
CA LEU A 204 -10.25 0.50 3.67
C LEU A 204 -11.12 1.75 3.91
N MET A 205 -12.41 1.72 3.56
CA MET A 205 -13.36 2.78 3.92
C MET A 205 -13.44 2.97 5.43
N ARG A 206 -13.56 1.88 6.19
CA ARG A 206 -13.59 1.94 7.67
C ARG A 206 -12.32 2.58 8.22
N LYS A 207 -11.16 2.07 7.82
CA LYS A 207 -9.86 2.57 8.28
C LYS A 207 -9.60 4.03 7.87
N ALA A 208 -10.19 4.49 6.77
CA ALA A 208 -10.14 5.89 6.34
C ALA A 208 -11.10 6.82 7.12
N GLY A 209 -12.04 6.26 7.88
CA GLY A 209 -13.08 7.00 8.62
C GLY A 209 -14.42 7.13 7.87
N ASN A 210 -14.56 6.51 6.70
CA ASN A 210 -15.79 6.51 5.89
C ASN A 210 -16.75 5.41 6.36
N THR A 211 -17.19 5.49 7.63
CA THR A 211 -17.92 4.42 8.33
C THR A 211 -19.28 4.11 7.70
N GLU A 212 -20.05 5.11 7.30
CA GLU A 212 -21.39 4.90 6.70
C GLU A 212 -21.30 4.13 5.37
N GLU A 213 -20.39 4.53 4.47
CA GLU A 213 -20.20 3.83 3.20
C GLU A 213 -19.67 2.40 3.46
N SER A 214 -18.73 2.26 4.39
CA SER A 214 -18.19 0.96 4.81
C SER A 214 -19.28 -0.02 5.27
N LEU A 215 -20.23 0.43 6.11
CA LEU A 215 -21.35 -0.39 6.58
C LEU A 215 -22.24 -0.92 5.44
N ARG A 216 -22.47 -0.10 4.41
CA ARG A 216 -23.25 -0.51 3.22
C ARG A 216 -22.50 -1.59 2.44
N TRP A 217 -21.19 -1.42 2.23
CA TRP A 217 -20.37 -2.40 1.51
C TRP A 217 -20.24 -3.73 2.28
N PHE A 218 -20.01 -3.70 3.59
CA PHE A 218 -19.99 -4.93 4.40
C PHE A 218 -21.34 -5.65 4.37
N SER A 219 -22.44 -4.90 4.42
CA SER A 219 -23.78 -5.50 4.32
C SER A 219 -23.98 -6.23 2.98
N ASN A 220 -23.49 -5.66 1.87
CA ASN A 220 -23.51 -6.33 0.57
C ASN A 220 -22.69 -7.62 0.54
N VAL A 221 -21.50 -7.64 1.17
CA VAL A 221 -20.69 -8.87 1.30
C VAL A 221 -21.43 -9.94 2.12
N ILE A 222 -22.11 -9.56 3.19
CA ILE A 222 -22.81 -10.51 4.07
C ILE A 222 -24.02 -11.14 3.38
N THR A 223 -24.82 -10.33 2.68
CA THR A 223 -26.10 -10.76 2.08
C THR A 223 -25.92 -11.49 0.76
N CYS A 224 -24.83 -11.25 0.02
CA CYS A 224 -24.66 -11.82 -1.31
C CYS A 224 -24.54 -13.36 -1.28
N PRO A 225 -25.30 -14.10 -2.12
CA PRO A 225 -25.20 -15.55 -2.25
C PRO A 225 -23.85 -16.01 -2.79
N GLY A 226 -23.43 -17.24 -2.47
CA GLY A 226 -22.21 -17.87 -3.03
C GLY A 226 -20.88 -17.41 -2.42
N ILE A 227 -20.88 -16.42 -1.52
CA ILE A 227 -19.68 -16.00 -0.78
C ILE A 227 -19.37 -16.99 0.35
N SER A 228 -18.09 -17.31 0.52
CA SER A 228 -17.62 -18.17 1.61
C SER A 228 -18.03 -17.66 3.00
N SER A 229 -18.38 -18.58 3.89
CA SER A 229 -18.71 -18.26 5.29
C SER A 229 -17.60 -17.47 5.98
N ARG A 230 -16.34 -17.81 5.70
CA ARG A 230 -15.16 -17.09 6.20
C ARG A 230 -15.19 -15.60 5.85
N LEU A 231 -15.43 -15.25 4.58
CA LEU A 231 -15.46 -13.84 4.17
C LEU A 231 -16.66 -13.09 4.75
N LYS A 232 -17.82 -13.76 4.86
CA LYS A 232 -18.99 -13.18 5.54
C LYS A 232 -18.73 -12.91 7.02
N ASN A 233 -18.03 -13.81 7.70
CA ASN A 233 -17.66 -13.61 9.11
C ASN A 233 -16.73 -12.43 9.27
N LEU A 234 -15.67 -12.31 8.46
CA LEU A 234 -14.81 -11.13 8.47
C LEU A 234 -15.60 -9.83 8.28
N ALA A 235 -16.55 -9.81 7.34
CA ALA A 235 -17.40 -8.64 7.11
C ALA A 235 -18.34 -8.33 8.30
N ARG A 236 -18.83 -9.34 9.03
CA ARG A 236 -19.62 -9.14 10.25
C ARG A 236 -18.76 -8.56 11.36
N ASP A 237 -17.59 -9.13 11.58
CA ASP A 237 -16.65 -8.68 12.61
C ASP A 237 -16.33 -7.19 12.42
N GLN A 238 -16.01 -6.77 11.18
CA GLN A 238 -15.72 -5.35 10.90
C GLN A 238 -16.96 -4.45 11.01
N LYS A 239 -18.14 -4.96 10.67
CA LYS A 239 -19.41 -4.22 10.82
C LYS A 239 -19.74 -3.98 12.30
N ASP A 240 -19.49 -4.96 13.16
CA ASP A 240 -19.77 -4.84 14.59
C ASP A 240 -18.76 -3.91 15.27
N LEU A 241 -17.47 -3.93 14.87
CA LEU A 241 -16.49 -2.93 15.30
C LEU A 241 -16.92 -1.49 14.99
N ILE A 242 -17.47 -1.22 13.81
CA ILE A 242 -17.98 0.13 13.48
C ILE A 242 -19.08 0.57 14.44
N LYS A 243 -19.99 -0.33 14.82
CA LYS A 243 -21.08 0.01 15.74
C LYS A 243 -20.56 0.27 17.15
N GLU A 244 -19.58 -0.50 17.59
CA GLU A 244 -18.90 -0.28 18.87
C GLU A 244 -18.21 1.09 18.86
N GLU A 245 -17.46 1.42 17.80
CA GLU A 245 -16.82 2.74 17.61
C GLU A 245 -17.84 3.89 17.63
N ILE A 246 -18.99 3.75 16.96
CA ILE A 246 -20.06 4.76 16.96
C ILE A 246 -20.66 4.93 18.37
N ASN A 247 -20.99 3.83 19.04
CA ASN A 247 -21.57 3.87 20.37
C ASN A 247 -20.62 4.53 21.38
N GLU A 248 -19.32 4.25 21.32
CA GLU A 248 -18.33 4.89 22.19
C GLU A 248 -18.24 6.41 22.00
N ILE A 249 -18.40 6.91 20.76
CA ILE A 249 -18.42 8.35 20.47
C ILE A 249 -19.63 9.02 21.15
N ASP A 250 -20.80 8.38 21.12
CA ASP A 250 -22.03 8.89 21.72
C ASP A 250 -21.99 8.96 23.27
N PHE A 251 -21.05 8.25 23.91
CA PHE A 251 -20.87 8.26 25.38
C PHE A 251 -19.76 9.22 25.87
N THR A 252 -19.04 9.92 25.00
CA THR A 252 -18.06 10.93 25.42
C THR A 252 -18.76 12.25 25.80
N PRO A 253 -18.61 12.77 27.04
CA PRO A 253 -19.24 14.03 27.43
C PRO A 253 -18.68 15.18 26.59
N ILE A 254 -19.56 15.91 25.90
CA ILE A 254 -19.21 17.17 25.23
C ILE A 254 -18.90 18.19 26.32
N ASP A 255 -17.63 18.54 26.49
CA ASP A 255 -17.20 19.66 27.35
C ASP A 255 -17.61 20.98 26.65
N PRO A 256 -18.51 21.80 27.24
CA PRO A 256 -19.07 22.95 26.56
C PRO A 256 -18.08 24.12 26.59
N THR A 257 -17.07 24.09 25.73
CA THR A 257 -16.26 25.28 25.44
C THR A 257 -16.66 25.82 24.07
N PRO A 258 -17.10 27.09 23.94
CA PRO A 258 -17.51 27.63 22.64
C PRO A 258 -16.30 27.76 21.69
N MET A 259 -16.36 27.09 20.53
CA MET A 259 -15.43 27.34 19.42
C MET A 259 -15.89 28.58 18.63
N GLU A 260 -15.01 29.57 18.52
CA GLU A 260 -15.17 30.72 17.63
C GLU A 260 -15.16 30.26 16.16
N ILE A 261 -16.17 30.70 15.40
CA ILE A 261 -16.31 30.44 13.97
C ILE A 261 -15.45 31.47 13.22
N ASN A 262 -14.40 31.03 12.53
CA ASN A 262 -13.71 31.84 11.54
C ASN A 262 -14.24 31.52 10.13
N GLU A 263 -14.64 32.56 9.42
CA GLU A 263 -15.23 32.53 8.07
C GLU A 263 -14.28 31.92 7.01
N ILE A 264 -14.85 31.14 6.09
CA ILE A 264 -14.14 30.52 4.96
C ILE A 264 -14.25 31.42 3.73
N ASP A 265 -13.13 31.95 3.25
CA ASP A 265 -13.01 32.68 1.98
C ASP A 265 -12.98 31.70 0.79
N ASN A 266 -14.02 31.76 -0.04
CA ASN A 266 -14.25 30.91 -1.21
C ASN A 266 -13.72 31.53 -2.52
N THR A 267 -12.45 31.91 -2.56
CA THR A 267 -11.85 32.47 -3.78
C THR A 267 -10.52 31.79 -4.17
N LYS A 268 -10.58 30.56 -4.70
CA LYS A 268 -9.50 30.03 -5.57
C LYS A 268 -9.95 28.86 -6.46
N PRO A 269 -9.60 28.88 -7.77
CA PRO A 269 -10.10 27.90 -8.74
C PRO A 269 -9.46 26.51 -8.57
N GLN A 270 -10.26 25.46 -8.79
CA GLN A 270 -9.86 24.06 -8.71
C GLN A 270 -8.82 23.72 -9.80
N LYS A 271 -7.60 23.35 -9.37
CA LYS A 271 -6.56 22.80 -10.25
C LYS A 271 -6.69 21.27 -10.32
N GLY A 272 -6.56 20.74 -11.54
CA GLY A 272 -6.78 19.33 -11.89
C GLY A 272 -5.88 18.32 -11.16
N PHE A 273 -6.39 17.09 -11.05
CA PHE A 273 -5.85 15.94 -10.32
C PHE A 273 -4.33 15.70 -10.49
N LEU A 274 -3.81 15.83 -11.71
CA LEU A 274 -2.38 15.63 -12.03
C LEU A 274 -1.46 16.67 -11.38
N SER A 275 -1.93 17.92 -11.22
CA SER A 275 -1.16 19.00 -10.56
C SER A 275 -1.09 18.80 -9.05
N ARG A 276 -2.16 18.29 -8.42
CA ARG A 276 -2.19 17.96 -6.99
C ARG A 276 -1.28 16.78 -6.66
N PHE A 277 -1.23 15.77 -7.53
CA PHE A 277 -0.39 14.60 -7.36
C PHE A 277 1.12 14.91 -7.45
N LEU A 278 1.54 15.68 -8.47
CA LEU A 278 2.96 16.05 -8.64
C LEU A 278 3.47 17.01 -7.56
N ASN A 279 2.64 17.92 -7.06
CA ASN A 279 3.02 18.80 -5.95
C ASN A 279 3.17 18.06 -4.62
N LYS A 280 2.38 17.01 -4.37
CA LYS A 280 2.53 16.16 -3.17
C LYS A 280 3.80 15.29 -3.21
N ILE A 281 4.31 14.95 -4.40
CA ILE A 281 5.57 14.21 -4.56
C ILE A 281 6.79 15.11 -4.34
N LYS A 282 6.71 16.41 -4.67
CA LYS A 282 7.81 17.38 -4.47
C LYS A 282 8.05 17.77 -3.00
N ILE A 283 7.16 17.40 -2.08
CA ILE A 283 7.30 17.65 -0.63
C ILE A 283 7.81 16.38 0.11
N LEU A 284 8.04 15.27 -0.61
CA LEU A 284 8.75 14.07 -0.15
C LEU A 284 10.25 14.15 -0.45
#